data_AF-A0A7S2ENW6-F1
#
_entry.id   AF-A0A7S2ENW6-F1
#
_cell.length_a   1.000
_cell.length_b   1.000
_cell.length_c   1.000
_cell.angle_alpha   90.00
_cell.angle_beta   90.00
_cell.angle_gamma   90.00
#
_symmetry.space_group_name_H-M   'P 1'
#
loop_
_entity.id
_entity.type
_entity.pdbx_description
1 polymer ?
#
loop_
_entity_poly.entity_id
_entity_poly.type
_entity_poly.pdbx_seq_one_letter_code
_entity_poly.pdbx_strand_id
1 'polypeptide(L)'
;EILRLIGTYTNSTLGWDEDPVAKDLVVHLYRYLGEVKREMCSLSCERTAIFDNSNFRSAVMGYLYETETTIQEFGPINCWDVSGVTDMAGLFARERFNEDIGCWDTSNVVTMKSMFHGVNFNQDITAWDVSSVTDFTDTFRASLFNQDIRSWDVSNVTSFYRTFLSSKFNHDLTQWDVSFSVDMRQ
;
A
#
# COMPACT_ATOMS: atom_id res chain seq x y z
N GLU A 1 -6.30 -16.44 -11.55
CA GLU A 1 -6.23 -16.70 -13.01
C GLU A 1 -6.16 -15.44 -13.86
N ILE A 2 -7.04 -14.44 -13.72
CA ILE A 2 -6.98 -13.18 -14.50
C ILE A 2 -5.62 -12.47 -14.35
N LEU A 3 -5.14 -12.27 -13.10
CA LEU A 3 -3.81 -11.70 -12.81
C LEU A 3 -2.64 -12.48 -13.44
N ARG A 4 -2.72 -13.82 -13.45
CA ARG A 4 -1.71 -14.70 -14.06
C ARG A 4 -1.73 -14.59 -15.58
N LEU A 5 -2.92 -14.56 -16.17
CA LEU A 5 -3.15 -14.43 -17.61
C LEU A 5 -2.71 -13.06 -18.13
N ILE A 6 -2.94 -11.99 -17.37
CA ILE A 6 -2.44 -10.65 -17.70
C ILE A 6 -0.92 -10.68 -17.67
N GLY A 7 -0.28 -11.08 -16.56
CA GLY A 7 1.18 -11.14 -16.46
C GLY A 7 1.85 -11.98 -17.56
N THR A 8 1.19 -13.02 -18.08
CA THR A 8 1.68 -13.79 -19.24
C THR A 8 1.40 -13.16 -20.60
N TYR A 9 0.22 -12.55 -20.80
CA TYR A 9 -0.19 -11.94 -22.08
C TYR A 9 0.71 -10.77 -22.45
N THR A 10 1.11 -10.05 -21.42
CA THR A 10 1.71 -8.74 -21.55
C THR A 10 3.24 -8.87 -21.55
N ASN A 11 3.82 -9.93 -20.94
CA ASN A 11 5.22 -10.39 -21.11
C ASN A 11 5.60 -10.94 -22.49
N SER A 12 4.62 -11.24 -23.35
CA SER A 12 4.88 -12.01 -24.58
C SER A 12 4.67 -11.25 -25.89
N THR A 13 4.12 -10.03 -25.89
CA THR A 13 3.69 -9.40 -27.16
C THR A 13 4.16 -7.98 -27.44
N LEU A 14 4.59 -7.19 -26.47
CA LEU A 14 5.28 -5.90 -26.68
C LEU A 14 6.22 -5.64 -25.49
N GLY A 15 7.38 -5.05 -25.73
CA GLY A 15 8.25 -4.59 -24.65
C GLY A 15 7.51 -3.56 -23.81
N TRP A 16 7.09 -3.97 -22.61
CA TRP A 16 6.33 -3.17 -21.65
C TRP A 16 6.91 -1.81 -21.33
N ASP A 17 8.25 -1.72 -21.39
CA ASP A 17 8.99 -0.57 -20.92
C ASP A 17 8.94 0.61 -21.91
N GLU A 18 8.41 0.41 -23.12
CA GLU A 18 8.43 1.42 -24.18
C GLU A 18 7.04 1.96 -24.60
N ASP A 19 5.92 1.36 -24.16
CA ASP A 19 4.56 1.81 -24.53
C ASP A 19 3.82 2.49 -23.35
N PRO A 20 3.71 3.83 -23.35
CA PRO A 20 2.99 4.58 -22.33
C PRO A 20 1.52 4.20 -22.16
N VAL A 21 0.85 3.74 -23.23
CA VAL A 21 -0.57 3.36 -23.19
C VAL A 21 -0.74 2.03 -22.46
N ALA A 22 0.15 1.08 -22.71
CA ALA A 22 0.15 -0.21 -22.00
C ALA A 22 0.40 0.00 -20.49
N LYS A 23 1.32 0.89 -20.14
CA LYS A 23 1.59 1.26 -18.74
C LYS A 23 0.36 1.85 -18.05
N ASP A 24 -0.31 2.80 -18.69
CA ASP A 24 -1.51 3.45 -18.15
C ASP A 24 -2.68 2.47 -17.94
N LEU A 25 -2.91 1.56 -18.92
CA LEU A 25 -3.93 0.52 -18.80
C LEU A 25 -3.67 -0.42 -17.62
N VAL A 26 -2.41 -0.75 -17.34
CA VAL A 26 -2.04 -1.60 -16.21
C VAL A 26 -2.36 -0.90 -14.89
N VAL A 27 -1.99 0.37 -14.73
CA VAL A 27 -2.32 1.15 -13.52
C VAL A 27 -3.84 1.19 -13.29
N HIS A 28 -4.62 1.49 -14.33
CA HIS A 28 -6.08 1.49 -14.24
C HIS A 28 -6.65 0.13 -13.86
N LEU A 29 -6.09 -0.95 -14.40
CA LEU A 29 -6.52 -2.30 -14.08
C LEU A 29 -6.22 -2.69 -12.63
N TYR A 30 -5.05 -2.34 -12.10
CA TYR A 30 -4.72 -2.59 -10.69
C TYR A 30 -5.58 -1.75 -9.74
N ARG A 31 -5.91 -0.50 -10.11
CA ARG A 31 -6.88 0.32 -9.35
C ARG A 31 -8.26 -0.33 -9.32
N TYR A 32 -8.77 -0.77 -10.47
CA TYR A 32 -10.03 -1.52 -10.55
C TYR A 32 -10.00 -2.82 -9.74
N LEU A 33 -8.89 -3.57 -9.80
CA LEU A 33 -8.73 -4.77 -8.97
C LEU A 33 -8.69 -4.44 -7.48
N GLY A 34 -8.15 -3.28 -7.11
CA GLY A 34 -8.24 -2.76 -5.76
C GLY A 34 -9.68 -2.51 -5.34
N GLU A 35 -10.50 -1.85 -6.16
CA GLU A 35 -11.93 -1.69 -5.92
C GLU A 35 -12.64 -3.03 -5.73
N VAL A 36 -12.40 -4.00 -6.62
CA VAL A 36 -12.98 -5.35 -6.50
C VAL A 36 -12.50 -6.07 -5.22
N LYS A 37 -11.22 -5.97 -4.85
CA LYS A 37 -10.70 -6.55 -3.61
C LYS A 37 -11.39 -5.92 -2.40
N ARG A 38 -11.58 -4.60 -2.39
CA ARG A 38 -12.31 -3.88 -1.32
C ARG A 38 -13.77 -4.34 -1.22
N GLU A 39 -14.47 -4.47 -2.34
CA GLU A 39 -15.84 -5.01 -2.35
C GLU A 39 -15.87 -6.43 -1.76
N MET A 40 -14.96 -7.31 -2.19
CA MET A 40 -14.86 -8.67 -1.65
C MET A 40 -14.58 -8.69 -0.14
N CYS A 41 -13.70 -7.80 0.34
CA CYS A 41 -13.44 -7.67 1.77
C CYS A 41 -14.68 -7.19 2.52
N SER A 42 -15.38 -6.19 2.00
CA SER A 42 -16.60 -5.64 2.61
C SER A 42 -17.70 -6.70 2.79
N LEU A 43 -17.80 -7.68 1.90
CA LEU A 43 -18.76 -8.79 2.02
C LEU A 43 -18.46 -9.71 3.22
N SER A 44 -17.21 -9.75 3.67
CA SER A 44 -16.79 -10.53 4.85
C SER A 44 -16.84 -9.73 6.17
N CYS A 45 -17.15 -8.44 6.09
CA CYS A 45 -17.15 -7.54 7.23
C CYS A 45 -18.56 -7.38 7.80
N GLU A 46 -18.78 -7.90 9.00
CA GLU A 46 -20.05 -7.71 9.72
C GLU A 46 -20.27 -6.26 10.18
N ARG A 47 -19.17 -5.49 10.30
CA ARG A 47 -19.15 -4.07 10.66
C ARG A 47 -17.96 -3.41 9.95
N THR A 48 -18.18 -2.19 9.49
CA THR A 48 -17.14 -1.31 8.96
C THR A 48 -17.07 -0.08 9.86
N ALA A 49 -15.99 0.04 10.63
CA ALA A 49 -15.68 1.25 11.40
C ALA A 49 -14.99 2.27 10.47
N ILE A 50 -15.44 3.52 10.52
CA ILE A 50 -14.96 4.59 9.65
C ILE A 50 -13.94 5.44 10.41
N PHE A 51 -12.79 5.66 9.77
CA PHE A 51 -11.67 6.38 10.35
C PHE A 51 -11.25 7.58 9.50
N ASP A 52 -10.79 8.61 10.20
CA ASP A 52 -10.12 9.78 9.66
C ASP A 52 -8.85 10.06 10.49
N ASN A 53 -8.12 11.12 10.17
CA ASN A 53 -6.89 11.45 10.90
C ASN A 53 -7.09 11.72 12.40
N SER A 54 -8.31 12.02 12.86
CA SER A 54 -8.59 12.35 14.27
C SER A 54 -8.66 11.12 15.17
N ASN A 55 -9.07 9.98 14.63
CA ASN A 55 -9.34 8.77 15.42
C ASN A 55 -8.48 7.56 15.00
N PHE A 56 -7.96 7.54 13.76
CA PHE A 56 -7.32 6.36 13.19
C PHE A 56 -6.10 5.89 13.98
N ARG A 57 -5.21 6.81 14.35
CA ARG A 57 -4.00 6.46 15.11
C ARG A 57 -4.34 5.83 16.46
N SER A 58 -5.32 6.37 17.17
CA SER A 58 -5.75 5.84 18.46
C SER A 58 -6.35 4.44 18.31
N ALA A 59 -7.15 4.21 17.27
CA ALA A 59 -7.70 2.89 16.97
C ALA A 59 -6.60 1.87 16.64
N VAL A 60 -5.61 2.24 15.82
CA VAL A 60 -4.45 1.39 15.52
C VAL A 60 -3.67 1.03 16.80
N MET A 61 -3.44 2.00 17.70
CA MET A 61 -2.78 1.72 18.97
C MET A 61 -3.61 0.79 19.87
N GLY A 62 -4.93 0.98 19.90
CA GLY A 62 -5.86 0.03 20.52
C GLY A 62 -5.71 -1.36 19.91
N TYR A 63 -5.67 -1.49 18.58
CA TYR A 63 -5.50 -2.79 17.94
C TYR A 63 -4.18 -3.48 18.31
N LEU A 64 -3.09 -2.72 18.40
CA LEU A 64 -1.75 -3.25 18.68
C LEU A 64 -1.56 -3.68 20.14
N TYR A 65 -2.22 -3.03 21.09
CA TYR A 65 -2.01 -3.25 22.53
C TYR A 65 -3.23 -3.82 23.27
N GLU A 66 -4.43 -3.68 22.70
CA GLU A 66 -5.74 -4.06 23.24
C GLU A 66 -6.60 -4.73 22.15
N THR A 67 -6.02 -5.69 21.43
CA THR A 67 -6.59 -6.29 20.21
C THR A 67 -8.01 -6.80 20.39
N GLU A 68 -8.29 -7.56 21.45
CA GLU A 68 -9.61 -8.16 21.68
C GLU A 68 -10.70 -7.09 21.85
N THR A 69 -10.45 -6.07 22.68
CA THR A 69 -11.37 -4.96 22.92
C THR A 69 -11.59 -4.15 21.65
N THR A 70 -10.52 -3.87 20.92
CA THR A 70 -10.59 -3.14 19.66
C THR A 70 -11.37 -3.89 18.59
N ILE A 71 -11.20 -5.22 18.49
CA ILE A 71 -11.99 -6.05 17.56
C ILE A 71 -13.47 -6.06 17.96
N GLN A 72 -13.81 -6.08 19.25
CA GLN A 72 -15.20 -5.98 19.69
C GLN A 72 -15.84 -4.62 19.35
N GLU A 73 -15.05 -3.55 19.42
CA GLU A 73 -15.52 -2.18 19.16
C GLU A 73 -15.58 -1.86 17.66
N PHE A 74 -14.49 -2.10 16.93
CA PHE A 74 -14.31 -1.66 15.54
C PHE A 74 -14.33 -2.79 14.51
N GLY A 75 -14.34 -4.04 14.96
CA GLY A 75 -14.20 -5.21 14.09
C GLY A 75 -12.75 -5.48 13.69
N PRO A 76 -12.52 -6.54 12.88
CA PRO A 76 -11.22 -6.88 12.33
C PRO A 76 -10.57 -5.71 11.56
N ILE A 77 -9.25 -5.57 11.65
CA ILE A 77 -8.53 -4.41 11.07
C ILE A 77 -8.64 -4.32 9.54
N ASN A 78 -8.78 -5.46 8.85
CA ASN A 78 -9.00 -5.51 7.41
C ASN A 78 -10.36 -4.94 6.98
N CYS A 79 -11.30 -4.76 7.92
CA CYS A 79 -12.64 -4.23 7.69
C CYS A 79 -12.77 -2.73 7.94
N TRP A 80 -11.68 -2.07 8.34
CA TRP A 80 -11.71 -0.66 8.66
C TRP A 80 -11.78 0.18 7.38
N ASP A 81 -12.73 1.12 7.35
CA ASP A 81 -12.81 2.12 6.30
C ASP A 81 -11.88 3.28 6.67
N VAL A 82 -10.75 3.34 5.96
CA VAL A 82 -9.71 4.35 6.13
C VAL A 82 -9.72 5.37 4.99
N SER A 83 -10.79 5.42 4.18
CA SER A 83 -10.89 6.33 3.03
C SER A 83 -10.84 7.80 3.43
N GLY A 84 -11.14 8.13 4.70
CA GLY A 84 -11.01 9.48 5.28
C GLY A 84 -9.62 9.83 5.83
N VAL A 85 -8.66 8.90 5.78
CA VAL A 85 -7.31 9.09 6.34
C VAL A 85 -6.37 9.63 5.26
N THR A 86 -5.63 10.70 5.59
CA THR A 86 -4.63 11.29 4.71
C THR A 86 -3.19 11.15 5.24
N ASP A 87 -3.02 10.89 6.54
CA ASP A 87 -1.71 10.75 7.20
C ASP A 87 -1.58 9.37 7.84
N MET A 88 -0.68 8.54 7.28
CA MET A 88 -0.34 7.21 7.80
C MET A 88 1.08 7.15 8.37
N ALA A 89 1.68 8.31 8.68
CA ALA A 89 3.07 8.37 9.10
C ALA A 89 3.33 7.61 10.43
N GLY A 90 4.29 6.70 10.37
CA GLY A 90 4.79 5.95 11.53
C GLY A 90 3.71 5.20 12.31
N LEU A 91 2.65 4.72 11.64
CA LEU A 91 1.55 3.99 12.30
C LEU A 91 2.02 2.68 12.93
N PHE A 92 2.83 1.91 12.21
CA PHE A 92 3.30 0.59 12.65
C PHE A 92 4.80 0.56 12.95
N ALA A 93 5.50 1.70 12.93
CA ALA A 93 6.95 1.74 13.03
C ALA A 93 7.46 0.98 14.27
N ARG A 94 8.34 -0.02 14.05
CA ARG A 94 8.93 -0.90 15.06
C ARG A 94 7.95 -1.81 15.82
N GLU A 95 6.71 -1.90 15.35
CA GLU A 95 5.71 -2.78 15.95
C GLU A 95 5.82 -4.21 15.44
N ARG A 96 5.24 -5.15 16.21
CA ARG A 96 5.03 -6.53 15.75
C ARG A 96 3.71 -6.61 15.01
N PHE A 97 3.73 -6.22 13.74
CA PHE A 97 2.53 -6.15 12.91
C PHE A 97 2.72 -6.88 11.57
N ASN A 98 1.79 -7.78 11.24
CA ASN A 98 1.76 -8.49 9.96
C ASN A 98 0.32 -8.92 9.59
N GLU A 99 -0.69 -8.17 10.03
CA GLU A 99 -2.09 -8.46 9.73
C GLU A 99 -2.46 -7.99 8.32
N ASP A 100 -3.45 -8.66 7.71
CA ASP A 100 -3.92 -8.28 6.38
C ASP A 100 -4.63 -6.93 6.43
N ILE A 101 -4.12 -5.97 5.65
CA ILE A 101 -4.68 -4.63 5.45
C ILE A 101 -4.77 -4.30 3.96
N GLY A 102 -4.72 -5.33 3.10
CA GLY A 102 -4.80 -5.18 1.65
C GLY A 102 -6.16 -4.67 1.16
N CYS A 103 -7.16 -4.61 2.05
CA CYS A 103 -8.52 -4.12 1.80
C CYS A 103 -8.68 -2.62 2.07
N TRP A 104 -7.66 -1.94 2.60
CA TRP A 104 -7.77 -0.51 2.89
C TRP A 104 -7.83 0.33 1.62
N ASP A 105 -8.68 1.36 1.64
CA ASP A 105 -8.69 2.40 0.62
C ASP A 105 -7.68 3.49 0.97
N THR A 106 -6.52 3.46 0.31
CA THR A 106 -5.44 4.43 0.54
C THR A 106 -5.46 5.61 -0.45
N SER A 107 -6.50 5.74 -1.28
CA SER A 107 -6.53 6.74 -2.37
C SER A 107 -6.41 8.20 -1.92
N ASN A 108 -6.78 8.50 -0.67
CA ASN A 108 -6.64 9.83 -0.06
C ASN A 108 -5.37 10.01 0.79
N VAL A 109 -4.54 8.97 0.92
CA VAL A 109 -3.31 9.03 1.73
C VAL A 109 -2.27 9.90 1.03
N VAL A 110 -1.77 10.90 1.75
CA VAL A 110 -0.78 11.88 1.27
C VAL A 110 0.63 11.52 1.75
N THR A 111 0.76 10.90 2.93
CA THR A 111 2.05 10.49 3.48
C THR A 111 1.99 9.12 4.14
N MET A 112 3.00 8.29 3.84
CA MET A 112 3.22 6.97 4.43
C MET A 112 4.58 6.89 5.12
N LYS A 113 5.16 8.05 5.47
CA LYS A 113 6.50 8.16 6.03
C LYS A 113 6.71 7.21 7.22
N SER A 114 7.74 6.37 7.13
CA SER A 114 8.13 5.43 8.18
C SER A 114 7.04 4.43 8.62
N MET A 115 5.93 4.28 7.89
CA MET A 115 4.77 3.50 8.32
C MET A 115 5.14 2.07 8.75
N PHE A 116 6.03 1.40 8.01
CA PHE A 116 6.51 0.04 8.29
C PHE A 116 8.02 -0.03 8.62
N HIS A 117 8.62 1.05 9.11
CA HIS A 117 10.03 1.08 9.46
C HIS A 117 10.36 0.07 10.57
N GLY A 118 11.19 -0.92 10.26
CA GLY A 118 11.61 -1.97 11.20
C GLY A 118 10.53 -3.00 11.52
N VAL A 119 9.52 -3.14 10.65
CA VAL A 119 8.36 -4.02 10.87
C VAL A 119 8.49 -5.30 10.05
N ASN A 120 8.12 -6.43 10.64
CA ASN A 120 8.03 -7.74 9.98
C ASN A 120 6.75 -7.90 9.13
N PHE A 121 6.36 -6.86 8.41
CA PHE A 121 5.17 -6.82 7.57
C PHE A 121 5.49 -7.37 6.17
N ASN A 122 4.67 -8.28 5.65
CA ASN A 122 4.82 -8.84 4.30
C ASN A 122 3.47 -9.28 3.69
N GLN A 123 2.38 -8.57 4.01
CA GLN A 123 1.06 -8.84 3.43
C GLN A 123 0.87 -8.16 2.08
N ASP A 124 -0.03 -8.70 1.26
CA ASP A 124 -0.32 -8.21 -0.09
C ASP A 124 -1.07 -6.87 -0.08
N ILE A 125 -0.33 -5.82 -0.43
CA ILE A 125 -0.81 -4.45 -0.61
C ILE A 125 -0.68 -3.97 -2.07
N THR A 126 -0.55 -4.89 -3.03
CA THR A 126 -0.43 -4.59 -4.47
C THR A 126 -1.61 -3.76 -5.00
N ALA A 127 -2.75 -3.89 -4.34
CA ALA A 127 -4.02 -3.26 -4.67
C ALA A 127 -4.23 -1.85 -4.07
N TRP A 128 -3.29 -1.37 -3.24
CA TRP A 128 -3.37 -0.03 -2.68
C TRP A 128 -3.23 1.03 -3.78
N ASP A 129 -4.09 2.07 -3.70
CA ASP A 129 -3.93 3.26 -4.52
C ASP A 129 -3.02 4.24 -3.77
N VAL A 130 -1.82 4.45 -4.30
CA VAL A 130 -0.83 5.37 -3.73
C VAL A 130 -0.63 6.61 -4.60
N SER A 131 -1.51 6.86 -5.57
CA SER A 131 -1.37 7.97 -6.52
C SER A 131 -1.42 9.35 -5.87
N SER A 132 -2.00 9.47 -4.67
CA SER A 132 -2.00 10.72 -3.87
C SER A 132 -0.79 10.86 -2.93
N VAL A 133 0.03 9.82 -2.77
CA VAL A 133 1.14 9.82 -1.82
C VAL A 133 2.29 10.66 -2.37
N THR A 134 2.84 11.50 -1.50
CA THR A 134 3.96 12.41 -1.82
C THR A 134 5.25 12.05 -1.09
N ASP A 135 5.18 11.25 -0.01
CA ASP A 135 6.32 10.92 0.85
C ASP A 135 6.32 9.45 1.30
N PHE A 136 7.31 8.70 0.81
CA PHE A 136 7.63 7.31 1.18
C PHE A 136 8.89 7.19 2.04
N THR A 137 9.36 8.29 2.64
CA THR A 137 10.59 8.33 3.44
C THR A 137 10.59 7.24 4.51
N ASP A 138 11.62 6.38 4.49
CA ASP A 138 11.82 5.25 5.42
C ASP A 138 10.65 4.24 5.49
N THR A 139 9.64 4.27 4.61
CA THR A 139 8.39 3.49 4.76
C THR A 139 8.63 1.99 4.94
N PHE A 140 9.52 1.36 4.16
CA PHE A 140 9.87 -0.06 4.28
C PHE A 140 11.31 -0.28 4.76
N ARG A 141 11.92 0.73 5.39
CA ARG A 141 13.30 0.61 5.88
C ARG A 141 13.39 -0.51 6.91
N ALA A 142 14.39 -1.37 6.79
CA ALA A 142 14.59 -2.52 7.69
C ALA A 142 13.34 -3.42 7.84
N SER A 143 12.45 -3.44 6.85
CA SER A 143 11.25 -4.28 6.83
C SER A 143 11.52 -5.64 6.15
N LEU A 144 10.68 -6.63 6.46
CA LEU A 144 10.63 -7.90 5.73
C LEU A 144 9.75 -7.85 4.47
N PHE A 145 9.17 -6.69 4.15
CA PHE A 145 8.29 -6.52 3.01
C PHE A 145 8.97 -6.88 1.69
N ASN A 146 8.33 -7.77 0.93
CA ASN A 146 8.80 -8.22 -0.38
C ASN A 146 7.64 -8.62 -1.32
N GLN A 147 6.55 -7.86 -1.33
CA GLN A 147 5.46 -8.03 -2.29
C GLN A 147 5.71 -7.21 -3.56
N ASP A 148 5.12 -7.63 -4.67
CA ASP A 148 5.28 -6.98 -5.96
C ASP A 148 4.40 -5.72 -6.06
N ILE A 149 5.04 -4.55 -5.94
CA ILE A 149 4.39 -3.23 -5.97
C ILE A 149 4.70 -2.45 -7.25
N ARG A 150 5.16 -3.14 -8.30
CA ARG A 150 5.53 -2.47 -9.55
C ARG A 150 4.37 -1.67 -10.16
N SER A 151 3.13 -2.08 -9.91
CA SER A 151 1.91 -1.45 -10.43
C SER A 151 1.53 -0.13 -9.76
N TRP A 152 2.19 0.24 -8.65
CA TRP A 152 1.91 1.48 -7.95
C TRP A 152 2.20 2.70 -8.83
N ASP A 153 1.23 3.60 -8.90
CA ASP A 153 1.42 4.93 -9.47
C ASP A 153 2.07 5.83 -8.43
N VAL A 154 3.35 6.10 -8.63
CA VAL A 154 4.19 6.91 -7.73
C VAL A 154 4.57 8.26 -8.34
N SER A 155 3.88 8.67 -9.41
CA SER A 155 4.21 9.88 -10.17
C SER A 155 4.17 11.17 -9.34
N ASN A 156 3.39 11.19 -8.25
CA ASN A 156 3.32 12.31 -7.31
C ASN A 156 4.32 12.24 -6.15
N VAL A 157 5.13 11.17 -6.06
CA VAL A 157 6.07 10.99 -4.95
C VAL A 157 7.28 11.90 -5.12
N THR A 158 7.52 12.72 -4.10
CA THR A 158 8.65 13.64 -4.03
C THR A 158 9.85 13.06 -3.29
N SER A 159 9.63 12.14 -2.34
CA SER A 159 10.70 11.52 -1.54
C SER A 159 10.53 10.00 -1.43
N PHE A 160 11.61 9.28 -1.77
CA PHE A 160 11.82 7.86 -1.48
C PHE A 160 13.00 7.65 -0.52
N TYR A 161 13.36 8.69 0.25
CA TYR A 161 14.55 8.66 1.07
C TYR A 161 14.57 7.41 1.96
N ARG A 162 15.54 6.51 1.70
CA ARG A 162 15.75 5.26 2.43
C ARG A 162 14.55 4.31 2.46
N THR A 163 13.57 4.43 1.55
CA THR A 163 12.34 3.61 1.56
C THR A 163 12.64 2.12 1.67
N PHE A 164 13.65 1.60 0.95
CA PHE A 164 14.04 0.17 1.00
C PHE A 164 15.40 -0.08 1.63
N LEU A 165 15.96 0.90 2.37
CA LEU A 165 17.27 0.71 3.02
C LEU A 165 17.22 -0.45 4.01
N SER A 166 18.14 -1.41 3.87
CA SER A 166 18.19 -2.62 4.70
C SER A 166 16.91 -3.48 4.67
N SER A 167 16.09 -3.34 3.62
CA SER A 167 14.90 -4.17 3.39
C SER A 167 15.24 -5.51 2.71
N LYS A 168 14.29 -6.44 2.71
CA LYS A 168 14.31 -7.67 1.88
C LYS A 168 13.81 -7.45 0.46
N PHE A 169 13.25 -6.29 0.17
CA PHE A 169 12.65 -5.95 -1.11
C PHE A 169 13.62 -6.15 -2.29
N ASN A 170 13.19 -6.90 -3.32
CA ASN A 170 14.02 -7.21 -4.48
C ASN A 170 13.28 -7.26 -5.83
N HIS A 171 12.09 -6.64 -5.91
CA HIS A 171 11.32 -6.58 -7.17
C HIS A 171 11.80 -5.45 -8.08
N ASP A 172 11.56 -5.61 -9.38
CA ASP A 172 11.90 -4.62 -10.39
C ASP A 172 10.90 -3.45 -10.36
N LEU A 173 11.44 -2.22 -10.26
CA LEU A 173 10.70 -0.97 -10.19
C LEU A 173 11.07 -0.01 -11.33
N THR A 174 11.75 -0.48 -12.38
CA THR A 174 12.18 0.35 -13.52
C THR A 174 11.02 1.08 -14.20
N GLN A 175 9.81 0.53 -14.14
CA GLN A 175 8.60 1.16 -14.69
C GLN A 175 8.01 2.29 -13.83
N TRP A 176 8.48 2.52 -12.61
CA TRP A 176 7.99 3.64 -11.79
C TRP A 176 8.36 4.98 -12.43
N ASP A 177 7.38 5.89 -12.54
CA ASP A 177 7.67 7.27 -12.89
C ASP A 177 8.17 8.02 -11.65
N VAL A 178 9.48 8.19 -11.56
CA VAL A 178 10.16 8.87 -10.44
C VAL A 178 10.58 10.30 -10.78
N SER A 179 10.02 10.89 -11.85
CA SER A 179 10.43 12.20 -12.38
C SER A 179 10.29 13.35 -11.37
N PHE A 180 9.31 13.28 -10.46
CA PHE A 180 9.11 14.24 -9.38
C PHE A 180 9.99 14.00 -8.15
N SER A 181 10.57 12.81 -7.99
CA SER A 181 11.36 12.46 -6.81
C SER A 181 12.69 13.20 -6.76
N VAL A 182 13.15 13.66 -5.61
CA VAL A 182 14.46 14.32 -5.48
C VAL A 182 15.61 13.34 -5.24
N ASP A 183 15.32 12.17 -4.66
CA ASP A 183 16.34 11.24 -4.15
C ASP A 183 16.59 10.00 -5.02
N MET A 184 15.72 9.66 -5.97
CA MET A 184 15.94 8.55 -6.93
C MET A 184 16.53 9.01 -8.26
N ARG A 185 16.83 10.32 -8.41
CA ARG A 185 17.48 10.91 -9.59
C ARG A 185 19.01 10.74 -9.61
N GLN A 186 19.59 9.86 -8.79
CA GLN A 186 21.03 9.62 -8.70
C GLN A 186 21.40 8.16 -8.94
#